data_AF-A0A662LIB4-F1
#
_entry.id   AF-A0A662LIB4-F1
#
_cell.length_a   1.000
_cell.length_b   1.000
_cell.length_c   1.000
_cell.angle_alpha   90.00
_cell.angle_beta   90.00
_cell.angle_gamma   90.00
#
_symmetry.space_group_name_H-M   'P 1'
#
loop_
_entity.id
_entity.type
_entity.pdbx_description
1 polymer ?
#
loop_
_entity_poly.entity_id
_entity_poly.type
_entity_poly.pdbx_seq_one_letter_code
_entity_poly.pdbx_strand_id
1 'polypeptide(L)'
;MIEDAKRVIAFVFERLGKRGISAEDFYLTISMDLRWCSVDKAKRFLRYALDKKLLTSIEGKLFPNFPLDDIEIPFGFRPKVFDEIEVEEDIKDRLVHWIAESTGKSLE
;
A
#
# COMPACT_ATOMS: atom_id res chain seq x y z
N MET A 1 0.47 -9.65 6.41
CA MET A 1 0.73 -8.24 6.03
C MET A 1 1.68 -8.09 4.83
N ILE A 2 2.99 -8.37 4.94
CA ILE A 2 3.92 -8.15 3.79
C ILE A 2 3.63 -9.11 2.63
N GLU A 3 3.37 -10.39 2.91
CA GLU A 3 3.02 -11.36 1.86
C GLU A 3 1.70 -11.02 1.17
N ASP A 4 0.67 -10.61 1.93
CA ASP A 4 -0.58 -10.09 1.35
C ASP A 4 -0.36 -8.86 0.49
N ALA A 5 0.50 -7.93 0.93
CA ALA A 5 0.87 -6.77 0.13
C ALA A 5 1.55 -7.18 -1.17
N LYS A 6 2.45 -8.18 -1.14
CA LYS A 6 3.08 -8.73 -2.34
C LYS A 6 2.04 -9.37 -3.28
N ARG A 7 1.06 -10.12 -2.75
CA ARG A 7 -0.06 -10.68 -3.54
C ARG A 7 -0.90 -9.60 -4.21
N VAL A 8 -1.23 -8.53 -3.48
CA VAL A 8 -1.94 -7.37 -4.03
C VAL A 8 -1.16 -6.73 -5.17
N ILE A 9 0.12 -6.45 -4.94
CA ILE A 9 0.99 -5.84 -5.94
C ILE A 9 1.10 -6.76 -7.17
N ALA A 10 1.36 -8.05 -6.99
CA ALA A 10 1.45 -9.01 -8.07
C ALA A 10 0.17 -9.05 -8.90
N PHE A 11 -1.00 -9.10 -8.25
CA PHE A 11 -2.29 -9.08 -8.92
C PHE A 11 -2.50 -7.81 -9.76
N VAL A 12 -2.16 -6.64 -9.22
CA VAL A 12 -2.32 -5.36 -9.92
C VAL A 12 -1.39 -5.28 -11.13
N PHE A 13 -0.13 -5.71 -10.97
CA PHE A 13 0.84 -5.72 -12.07
C PHE A 13 0.50 -6.74 -13.16
N GLU A 14 0.05 -7.94 -12.78
CA GLU A 14 -0.43 -8.97 -13.71
C GLU A 14 -1.65 -8.46 -14.49
N ARG A 15 -2.62 -7.86 -13.80
CA ARG A 15 -3.85 -7.34 -14.42
C ARG A 15 -3.61 -6.18 -15.37
N LEU A 16 -2.68 -5.28 -15.04
CA LEU A 16 -2.32 -4.16 -15.90
C LEU A 16 -1.37 -4.57 -17.03
N GLY A 17 -0.69 -5.72 -16.92
CA GLY A 17 0.20 -6.27 -17.94
C GLY A 17 1.41 -5.39 -18.27
N LYS A 18 1.72 -4.40 -17.43
CA LYS A 18 2.79 -3.41 -17.64
C LYS A 18 3.89 -3.60 -16.60
N ARG A 19 5.15 -3.51 -17.04
CA ARG A 19 6.32 -3.55 -16.14
C ARG A 19 6.45 -2.31 -15.25
N GLY A 20 5.94 -1.16 -15.70
CA GLY A 20 5.97 0.10 -14.97
C GLY A 20 4.59 0.77 -15.02
N ILE A 21 4.04 1.05 -13.84
CA ILE A 21 2.67 1.56 -13.68
C ILE A 21 2.73 2.90 -12.94
N SER A 22 1.97 3.90 -13.38
CA SER A 22 1.88 5.18 -12.68
C SER A 22 1.26 4.98 -11.29
N ALA A 23 1.64 5.81 -10.31
CA ALA A 23 1.04 5.77 -8.99
C ALA A 23 -0.50 5.83 -9.03
N GLU A 24 -1.03 6.62 -9.96
CA GLU A 24 -2.45 6.80 -10.22
C GLU A 24 -3.14 5.52 -10.66
N ASP A 25 -2.68 4.91 -11.77
CA ASP A 25 -3.19 3.61 -12.23
C ASP A 25 -3.15 2.56 -11.11
N PHE A 26 -2.11 2.56 -10.29
CA PHE A 26 -1.94 1.58 -9.23
C PHE A 26 -3.05 1.67 -8.18
N TYR A 27 -3.25 2.83 -7.54
CA TYR A 27 -4.27 2.97 -6.51
C TYR A 27 -5.70 2.98 -7.10
N LEU A 28 -5.88 3.43 -8.34
CA LEU A 28 -7.19 3.40 -9.02
C LEU A 28 -7.59 1.98 -9.40
N THR A 29 -6.65 1.13 -9.81
CA THR A 29 -6.95 -0.29 -10.09
C THR A 29 -7.45 -0.98 -8.83
N ILE A 30 -6.78 -0.77 -7.69
CA ILE A 30 -7.18 -1.37 -6.41
C ILE A 30 -8.57 -0.89 -5.97
N SER A 31 -8.84 0.41 -6.10
CA SER A 31 -10.05 1.03 -5.53
C SER A 31 -11.26 1.02 -6.45
N MET A 32 -11.08 1.22 -7.76
CA MET A 32 -12.17 1.31 -8.74
C MET A 32 -12.43 -0.01 -9.45
N ASP A 33 -11.37 -0.66 -9.93
CA ASP A 33 -11.47 -1.84 -10.77
C ASP A 33 -11.63 -3.12 -9.93
N LEU A 34 -10.85 -3.25 -8.85
CA LEU A 34 -10.95 -4.37 -7.90
C LEU A 34 -11.95 -4.12 -6.78
N ARG A 35 -12.25 -2.85 -6.50
CA ARG A 35 -13.11 -2.41 -5.37
C ARG A 35 -12.77 -3.08 -4.05
N TRP A 36 -11.47 -3.31 -3.80
CA TRP A 36 -11.02 -3.92 -2.56
C TRP A 36 -11.03 -2.94 -1.39
N CYS A 37 -10.83 -1.65 -1.67
CA CYS A 37 -10.85 -0.59 -0.66
C CYS A 37 -11.16 0.78 -1.30
N SER A 38 -11.33 1.81 -0.46
CA SER A 38 -11.45 3.20 -0.91
C SER A 38 -10.15 3.73 -1.52
N VAL A 39 -10.24 4.81 -2.31
CA VAL A 39 -9.07 5.48 -2.92
C VAL A 39 -8.05 5.91 -1.86
N ASP A 40 -8.50 6.41 -0.71
CA ASP A 40 -7.62 6.83 0.39
C ASP A 40 -6.81 5.64 0.94
N LYS A 41 -7.47 4.52 1.25
CA LYS A 41 -6.82 3.28 1.69
C LYS A 41 -5.82 2.75 0.64
N ALA A 42 -6.15 2.85 -0.64
CA ALA A 42 -5.24 2.44 -1.71
C ALA A 42 -3.99 3.33 -1.79
N LYS A 43 -4.13 4.65 -1.58
CA LYS A 43 -2.98 5.59 -1.50
C LYS A 43 -2.09 5.30 -0.29
N ARG A 44 -2.70 5.02 0.88
CA ARG A 44 -1.96 4.58 2.08
C ARG A 44 -1.20 3.29 1.83
N PHE A 45 -1.84 2.32 1.20
CA PHE A 45 -1.19 1.07 0.80
C PHE A 45 0.01 1.31 -0.13
N LEU A 46 -0.12 2.21 -1.11
CA LEU A 46 1.00 2.57 -1.97
C LEU A 46 2.18 3.14 -1.18
N ARG A 47 1.91 4.05 -0.22
CA ARG A 47 2.93 4.61 0.67
C ARG A 47 3.60 3.52 1.51
N TYR A 48 2.83 2.61 2.08
CA TYR A 48 3.33 1.46 2.83
C TYR A 48 4.21 0.56 1.96
N ALA A 49 3.80 0.28 0.72
CA ALA A 49 4.57 -0.54 -0.21
C ALA A 49 5.91 0.10 -0.59
N LEU A 50 5.96 1.43 -0.71
CA LEU A 50 7.20 2.19 -0.93
C LEU A 50 8.09 2.18 0.33
N ASP A 51 7.51 2.40 1.52
CA ASP A 51 8.22 2.37 2.81
C ASP A 51 8.89 1.01 3.07
N LYS A 52 8.14 -0.07 2.82
CA LYS A 52 8.63 -1.44 2.93
C LYS A 52 9.52 -1.89 1.77
N LYS A 53 9.85 -1.00 0.83
CA LYS A 53 10.67 -1.27 -0.37
C LYS A 53 10.11 -2.40 -1.26
N LEU A 54 8.80 -2.65 -1.18
CA LEU A 54 8.12 -3.60 -2.06
C LEU A 54 7.97 -3.01 -3.47
N LEU A 55 7.75 -1.71 -3.54
CA LEU A 55 7.72 -0.92 -4.77
C LEU A 55 8.86 0.10 -4.77
N THR A 56 9.38 0.40 -5.96
CA THR A 56 10.27 1.54 -6.20
C THR A 56 9.62 2.43 -7.23
N SER A 57 9.65 3.75 -6.98
CA SER A 57 9.30 4.75 -7.98
C SER A 57 10.55 5.17 -8.76
N ILE A 58 10.57 4.90 -10.07
CA ILE A 58 11.63 5.30 -11.01
C ILE A 58 10.95 6.13 -12.10
N GLU A 59 11.38 7.38 -12.29
CA GLU A 59 10.87 8.28 -13.34
C GLU A 59 9.32 8.41 -13.34
N GLY A 60 8.71 8.44 -12.16
CA GLY A 60 7.25 8.56 -12.01
C GLY A 60 6.46 7.26 -12.23
N LYS A 61 7.15 6.13 -12.43
CA LYS A 61 6.55 4.80 -12.58
C LYS A 61 6.96 3.88 -11.44
N LEU A 62 6.02 3.06 -10.99
CA LEU A 62 6.20 2.06 -9.96
C LEU A 62 6.68 0.75 -10.57
N PHE A 63 7.68 0.16 -9.93
CA PHE A 63 8.24 -1.14 -10.26
C PHE A 63 8.29 -2.02 -9.02
N PRO A 64 7.96 -3.33 -9.12
CA PRO A 64 8.07 -4.26 -8.02
C PRO A 64 9.53 -4.66 -7.80
N ASN A 65 9.98 -4.68 -6.55
CA ASN A 65 11.34 -5.12 -6.19
C ASN A 65 11.42 -6.63 -5.90
N PHE A 66 10.42 -7.40 -6.30
CA PHE A 66 10.33 -8.83 -6.04
C PHE A 66 9.75 -9.56 -7.26
N PRO A 67 10.07 -10.86 -7.46
CA PRO A 67 9.53 -11.64 -8.57
C PRO A 67 8.03 -11.83 -8.39
N LEU A 68 7.24 -11.43 -9.39
CA LEU A 68 5.78 -11.57 -9.37
C LEU A 68 5.32 -13.01 -9.66
N ASP A 69 6.10 -13.75 -10.45
CA ASP A 69 5.80 -15.11 -10.93
C ASP A 69 5.75 -16.15 -9.80
N ASP A 70 6.46 -15.89 -8.70
CA ASP A 70 6.55 -16.77 -7.53
C ASP A 70 5.40 -16.56 -6.52
N ILE A 71 4.49 -15.61 -6.80
CA ILE A 71 3.46 -15.20 -5.85
C ILE A 71 2.18 -16.01 -6.08
N GLU A 72 1.91 -16.96 -5.18
CA GLU A 72 0.64 -17.69 -5.18
C GLU A 72 -0.52 -16.78 -4.72
N ILE A 73 -1.47 -16.54 -5.63
CA ILE A 73 -2.67 -15.75 -5.38
C ILE A 73 -3.86 -16.71 -5.23
N PRO A 74 -4.45 -16.84 -4.03
CA PRO A 74 -5.58 -17.75 -3.84
C PRO A 74 -6.83 -17.25 -4.57
N PHE A 75 -7.65 -18.18 -5.05
CA PHE A 75 -8.91 -17.85 -5.73
C PHE A 75 -9.86 -17.13 -4.76
N GLY A 76 -10.37 -15.95 -5.16
CA GLY A 76 -11.22 -15.13 -4.31
C GLY A 76 -10.48 -14.33 -3.22
N PHE A 77 -9.16 -14.13 -3.36
CA PHE A 77 -8.36 -13.31 -2.45
C PHE A 77 -8.96 -11.91 -2.26
N ARG A 78 -9.31 -11.59 -1.01
CA ARG A 78 -9.63 -10.22 -0.58
C ARG A 78 -8.60 -9.77 0.45
N PRO A 79 -7.80 -8.75 0.15
CA PRO A 79 -6.71 -8.36 1.04
C PRO A 79 -7.27 -7.66 2.28
N LYS A 80 -6.90 -8.15 3.47
CA LYS A 80 -7.17 -7.47 4.74
C LYS A 80 -6.11 -6.41 5.07
N VAL A 81 -5.00 -6.44 4.34
CA VAL A 81 -3.83 -5.56 4.52
C VAL A 81 -4.18 -4.06 4.48
N PHE A 82 -5.22 -3.67 3.73
CA PHE A 82 -5.67 -2.27 3.68
C PHE A 82 -6.21 -1.76 5.02
N ASP A 83 -6.87 -2.63 5.77
CA ASP A 83 -7.42 -2.30 7.09
C ASP A 83 -6.31 -2.31 8.14
N GLU A 84 -5.41 -3.30 8.05
CA GLU A 84 -4.26 -3.40 8.95
C GLU A 84 -3.32 -2.17 8.85
N ILE A 85 -3.09 -1.66 7.63
CA ILE A 85 -2.27 -0.45 7.42
C ILE A 85 -2.95 0.79 7.98
N GLU A 86 -4.27 0.92 7.82
CA GLU A 86 -5.03 2.04 8.38
C GLU A 86 -4.94 2.07 9.92
N VAL A 87 -5.09 0.92 10.57
CA VAL A 87 -4.93 0.79 12.01
C VAL A 87 -3.50 1.12 12.44
N GLU A 88 -2.49 0.67 11.70
CA GLU A 88 -1.08 0.98 12.01
C GLU A 88 -0.77 2.48 11.89
N GLU A 89 -1.31 3.18 10.88
CA GLU A 89 -1.14 4.64 10.75
C GLU A 89 -1.90 5.41 11.83
N ASP A 90 -3.12 5.01 12.19
CA ASP A 90 -3.90 5.64 13.28
C ASP A 90 -3.18 5.52 14.63
N ILE A 91 -2.65 4.33 14.95
CA ILE A 91 -1.90 4.11 16.19
C ILE A 91 -0.64 5.00 16.23
N LYS A 92 0.07 5.13 15.10
CA LYS A 92 1.25 6.01 15.01
C LYS A 92 0.88 7.46 15.25
N ASP A 93 -0.19 7.95 14.63
CA ASP A 93 -0.65 9.34 14.81
C ASP A 93 -1.04 9.61 16.27
N ARG A 94 -1.79 8.70 16.89
CA ARG A 94 -2.17 8.77 18.31
C ARG A 94 -0.97 8.76 19.25
N LEU A 95 0.06 7.98 18.96
CA LEU A 95 1.29 7.96 19.76
C LEU A 95 2.07 9.27 19.63
N VAL A 96 2.17 9.83 18.43
CA VAL A 96 2.82 11.13 18.20
C VAL A 96 2.08 12.24 18.93
N HIS A 97 0.74 12.25 18.84
CA HIS A 97 -0.11 13.19 19.56
C HIS A 97 0.11 13.09 21.07
N TRP A 98 0.03 11.87 21.62
CA TRP A 98 0.22 11.64 23.05
C TRP A 98 1.63 12.03 23.54
N ILE A 99 2.69 11.77 22.76
CA ILE A 99 4.05 12.20 23.11
C ILE A 99 4.15 13.73 23.07
N ALA A 100 3.55 14.40 22.09
CA ALA A 100 3.55 15.86 21.99
C ALA A 100 2.82 16.49 23.18
N GLU A 101 1.66 15.94 23.56
CA GLU A 101 0.88 16.35 24.73
C GLU A 101 1.64 16.13 26.05
N SER A 102 2.27 14.97 26.20
CA SER A 102 2.98 14.60 27.44
C SER A 102 4.34 15.28 27.60
N THR A 103 4.93 15.83 26.53
CA THR A 103 6.27 16.46 26.57
C THR A 103 6.19 18.00 26.65
N GLY A 104 5.00 18.61 26.58
CA GLY A 104 4.83 20.06 26.76
C GLY A 104 5.54 20.95 25.74
N LYS A 105 5.94 20.40 24.58
CA LYS A 105 6.42 21.19 23.45
C LYS A 105 5.22 21.48 22.54
N SER A 106 4.64 22.67 22.69
CA SER A 106 3.82 23.27 21.64
C SER A 106 4.63 23.28 20.35
N LEU A 107 4.15 22.59 19.31
CA LEU A 107 4.62 22.85 17.95
C LEU A 107 4.01 24.19 17.53
N GLU A 108 4.77 25.26 17.76
CA GLU A 108 4.63 26.54 17.06
C GLU A 108 5.37 26.50 15.71
#